data_AF-A0A928VCX4-F1
#
_entry.id   AF-A0A928VCX4-F1
#
_cell.length_a   1.000
_cell.length_b   1.000
_cell.length_c   1.000
_cell.angle_alpha   90.00
_cell.angle_beta   90.00
_cell.angle_gamma   90.00
#
_symmetry.space_group_name_H-M   'P 1'
#
loop_
_entity.id
_entity.type
_entity.pdbx_description
1 polymer ?
#
loop_
_entity_poly.entity_id
_entity_poly.type
_entity_poly.pdbx_seq_one_letter_code
_entity_poly.pdbx_strand_id
1 'polypeptide(L)'
;MPQTLIASPKVRFYFIDALRGLGALWVVLFHAHLDDRLDSLEELLPPSLDAALFEWGSLGVAVFFVLSGFVIAHSLRNATIDFPYLRQFTLRRLIRLTPPYYVSIVITLAFSLLAAYAKNEPFKPMNQAFSLERFVSHLFYVQEFVGFVNFNDVYWTLSLEIQSYLLLCVLIGFAQRLLYQYRIQSAFAIVFVPVALIAAIFPIAIAPNLGRSIVILPLLYSFLLGVFAHWCWQKKFSRSWFYLYSGVLLIAGMIHRAGFT
;
A
#
# COMPACT_ATOMS: atom_id res chain seq x y z
N MET A 1 -21.59 8.89 -38.00
CA MET A 1 -22.30 8.25 -36.87
C MET A 1 -21.44 8.39 -35.62
N PRO A 2 -21.95 8.94 -34.51
CA PRO A 2 -21.18 9.00 -33.27
C PRO A 2 -20.96 7.58 -32.76
N GLN A 3 -19.70 7.19 -32.58
CA GLN A 3 -19.33 5.92 -31.97
C GLN A 3 -19.82 5.94 -30.52
N THR A 4 -20.89 5.21 -30.24
CA THR A 4 -21.32 4.89 -28.89
C THR A 4 -20.17 4.11 -28.23
N LEU A 5 -19.41 4.80 -27.37
CA LEU A 5 -18.42 4.19 -26.51
C LEU A 5 -19.14 3.25 -25.55
N ILE A 6 -19.35 1.99 -25.97
CA ILE A 6 -19.76 0.92 -25.07
C ILE A 6 -18.64 0.82 -24.04
N ALA A 7 -18.86 1.39 -22.86
CA ALA A 7 -17.92 1.30 -21.76
C ALA A 7 -17.63 -0.19 -21.52
N SER A 8 -16.39 -0.62 -21.73
CA SER A 8 -16.02 -2.02 -21.52
C SER A 8 -16.42 -2.42 -20.09
N PRO A 9 -17.05 -3.59 -19.89
CA PRO A 9 -17.46 -4.02 -18.56
C PRO A 9 -16.27 -3.97 -17.60
N LYS A 10 -16.46 -3.33 -16.44
CA LYS A 10 -15.43 -3.27 -15.40
C LYS A 10 -15.17 -4.70 -14.91
N VAL A 11 -14.00 -5.25 -15.23
CA VAL A 11 -13.58 -6.55 -14.70
C VAL A 11 -13.40 -6.41 -13.19
N ARG A 12 -14.19 -7.15 -12.42
CA ARG A 12 -14.07 -7.23 -10.96
C ARG A 12 -13.36 -8.52 -10.58
N PHE A 13 -12.28 -8.39 -9.82
CA PHE A 13 -11.50 -9.53 -9.33
C PHE A 13 -11.99 -9.93 -7.94
N TYR A 14 -13.03 -10.77 -7.86
CA TYR A 14 -13.60 -11.21 -6.57
C TYR A 14 -12.56 -11.85 -5.64
N PHE A 15 -11.64 -12.63 -6.20
CA PHE A 15 -10.55 -13.23 -5.42
C PHE A 15 -9.62 -12.18 -4.79
N ILE A 16 -9.30 -11.10 -5.52
CA ILE A 16 -8.48 -10.01 -5.00
C ILE A 16 -9.24 -9.24 -3.90
N ASP A 17 -10.54 -9.01 -4.11
CA ASP A 17 -11.39 -8.37 -3.10
C ASP A 17 -11.46 -9.23 -1.82
N ALA A 18 -11.57 -10.56 -1.93
CA ALA A 18 -11.56 -11.49 -0.80
C ALA A 18 -10.21 -11.49 -0.07
N LEU A 19 -9.09 -11.54 -0.79
CA LEU A 19 -7.76 -11.47 -0.19
C LEU A 19 -7.52 -10.15 0.55
N ARG A 20 -8.05 -9.03 0.05
CA ARG A 20 -8.03 -7.76 0.78
C ARG A 20 -8.86 -7.82 2.06
N GLY A 21 -10.02 -8.47 2.03
CA GLY A 21 -10.83 -8.68 3.23
C GLY A 21 -10.08 -9.49 4.28
N LEU A 22 -9.41 -10.58 3.87
CA LEU A 22 -8.57 -11.39 4.76
C LEU A 22 -7.38 -10.58 5.30
N GLY A 23 -6.70 -9.80 4.45
CA GLY A 23 -5.62 -8.92 4.87
C GLY A 23 -6.07 -7.84 5.86
N ALA A 24 -7.25 -7.24 5.65
CA ALA A 24 -7.82 -6.27 6.59
C ALA A 24 -8.07 -6.90 7.96
N LEU A 25 -8.69 -8.10 7.99
CA LEU A 25 -8.95 -8.82 9.22
C LEU A 25 -7.65 -9.16 9.95
N TRP A 26 -6.63 -9.60 9.21
CA TRP A 26 -5.34 -9.95 9.78
C TRP A 26 -4.64 -8.74 10.44
N VAL A 27 -4.71 -7.56 9.81
CA VAL A 27 -4.20 -6.30 10.38
C VAL A 27 -5.00 -5.88 11.62
N VAL A 28 -6.33 -6.04 11.62
CA VAL A 28 -7.16 -5.75 12.80
C VAL A 28 -6.78 -6.66 13.97
N LEU A 29 -6.59 -7.95 13.72
CA LEU A 29 -6.16 -8.91 14.74
C LEU A 29 -4.76 -8.57 15.28
N PHE A 30 -3.83 -8.18 14.42
CA PHE A 30 -2.50 -7.71 14.84
C PHE A 30 -2.58 -6.49 15.77
N HIS A 31 -3.38 -5.48 15.44
CA HIS A 31 -3.55 -4.32 16.33
C HIS A 31 -4.27 -4.67 17.63
N ALA A 32 -5.24 -5.59 17.60
CA ALA A 32 -5.90 -6.06 18.81
C ALA A 32 -4.93 -6.82 19.74
N HIS A 33 -4.01 -7.60 19.17
CA HIS A 33 -2.92 -8.25 19.90
C HIS A 33 -1.95 -7.22 20.50
N LEU A 34 -1.49 -6.23 19.72
CA LEU A 34 -0.59 -5.17 20.21
C LEU A 34 -1.17 -4.32 21.36
N ASP A 35 -2.50 -4.22 21.44
CA ASP A 35 -3.22 -3.46 22.46
C ASP A 35 -3.66 -4.33 23.66
N ASP A 36 -3.14 -5.55 23.79
CA ASP A 36 -3.47 -6.53 24.84
C ASP A 36 -5.00 -6.77 24.95
N ARG A 37 -5.67 -6.92 23.79
CA ARG A 37 -7.13 -7.15 23.71
C ARG A 37 -7.50 -8.61 23.50
N LEU A 38 -6.52 -9.47 23.26
CA LEU A 38 -6.71 -10.86 22.86
C LEU A 38 -6.12 -11.86 23.86
N ASP A 39 -5.62 -11.42 25.02
CA ASP A 39 -4.93 -12.23 26.04
C ASP A 39 -5.63 -13.57 26.32
N SER A 40 -6.96 -13.54 26.49
CA SER A 40 -7.76 -14.75 26.78
C SER A 40 -7.79 -15.77 25.63
N LEU A 41 -7.61 -15.34 24.39
CA LEU A 41 -7.51 -16.20 23.21
C LEU A 41 -6.07 -16.68 22.99
N GLU A 42 -5.08 -15.85 23.29
CA GLU A 42 -3.65 -16.18 23.19
C GLU A 42 -3.27 -17.32 24.13
N GLU A 43 -3.78 -17.31 25.37
CA GLU A 43 -3.59 -18.40 26.34
C GLU A 43 -4.14 -19.76 25.86
N LEU A 44 -5.10 -19.76 24.94
CA LEU A 44 -5.75 -20.98 24.42
C LEU A 44 -5.06 -21.54 23.16
N LEU A 45 -4.18 -20.77 22.52
CA LEU A 45 -3.59 -21.12 21.23
C LEU A 45 -2.16 -21.66 21.39
N PRO A 46 -1.73 -22.63 20.56
CA PRO A 46 -0.34 -23.01 20.52
C PRO A 46 0.50 -21.84 19.98
N PRO A 47 1.74 -21.62 20.47
CA PRO A 47 2.56 -20.46 20.13
C PRO A 47 2.78 -20.24 18.62
N SER A 48 2.83 -21.33 17.84
CA SER A 48 2.99 -21.23 16.39
C SER A 48 1.75 -20.71 15.67
N LEU A 49 0.57 -21.01 16.19
CA LEU A 49 -0.70 -20.53 15.63
C LEU A 49 -0.99 -19.11 16.07
N ASP A 50 -0.65 -18.78 17.31
CA ASP A 50 -0.68 -17.44 17.87
C ASP A 50 0.16 -16.46 17.01
N ALA A 51 1.44 -16.79 16.79
CA ALA A 51 2.33 -15.99 15.95
C ALA A 51 1.81 -15.83 14.52
N ALA A 52 1.27 -16.90 13.92
CA ALA A 52 0.75 -16.85 12.56
C ALA A 52 -0.53 -16.00 12.43
N LEU A 53 -1.40 -16.01 13.44
CA LEU A 53 -2.68 -15.29 13.42
C LEU A 53 -2.54 -13.84 13.85
N PHE A 54 -1.66 -13.54 14.80
CA PHE A 54 -1.57 -12.26 15.47
C PHE A 54 -0.26 -11.55 15.17
N GLU A 55 0.89 -12.07 15.63
CA GLU A 55 2.19 -11.40 15.48
C GLU A 55 2.53 -11.04 14.02
N TRP A 56 2.21 -11.93 13.08
CA TRP A 56 2.51 -11.73 11.66
C TRP A 56 1.45 -10.93 10.90
N GLY A 57 0.38 -10.47 11.57
CA GLY A 57 -0.72 -9.78 10.90
C GLY A 57 -0.36 -8.43 10.27
N SER A 58 0.77 -7.83 10.66
CA SER A 58 1.38 -6.68 9.96
C SER A 58 1.67 -6.96 8.48
N LEU A 59 1.95 -8.23 8.11
CA LEU A 59 2.15 -8.65 6.71
C LEU A 59 0.90 -8.44 5.84
N GLY A 60 -0.28 -8.30 6.44
CA GLY A 60 -1.50 -7.89 5.73
C GLY A 60 -1.30 -6.59 4.94
N VAL A 61 -0.49 -5.65 5.45
CA VAL A 61 -0.13 -4.41 4.72
C VAL A 61 0.64 -4.73 3.44
N ALA A 62 1.64 -5.62 3.49
CA ALA A 62 2.37 -6.05 2.30
C ALA A 62 1.45 -6.73 1.28
N VAL A 63 0.47 -7.53 1.74
CA VAL A 63 -0.56 -8.13 0.87
C VAL A 63 -1.38 -7.04 0.16
N PHE A 64 -1.81 -5.98 0.87
CA PHE A 64 -2.49 -4.86 0.23
C PHE A 64 -1.67 -4.23 -0.89
N PHE A 65 -0.37 -3.98 -0.65
CA PHE A 65 0.50 -3.40 -1.66
C PHE A 65 0.71 -4.31 -2.87
N VAL A 66 0.91 -5.62 -2.69
CA VAL A 66 0.99 -6.59 -3.81
C VAL A 66 -0.29 -6.57 -4.63
N LEU A 67 -1.45 -6.67 -3.97
CA LEU A 67 -2.74 -6.69 -4.66
C LEU A 67 -3.04 -5.36 -5.37
N SER A 68 -2.68 -4.24 -4.75
CA SER A 68 -2.81 -2.92 -5.35
C SER A 68 -1.90 -2.78 -6.57
N GLY A 69 -0.62 -3.19 -6.49
CA GLY A 69 0.29 -3.22 -7.63
C GLY A 69 -0.28 -3.99 -8.84
N PHE A 70 -0.83 -5.18 -8.60
CA PHE A 70 -1.48 -5.98 -9.63
C PHE A 70 -2.68 -5.26 -10.27
N VAL A 71 -3.59 -4.72 -9.45
CA VAL A 71 -4.81 -4.05 -9.93
C VAL A 71 -4.50 -2.74 -10.66
N ILE A 72 -3.51 -1.98 -10.20
CA ILE A 72 -3.07 -0.76 -10.91
C ILE A 72 -2.43 -1.13 -12.24
N ALA A 73 -1.51 -2.10 -12.26
CA ALA A 73 -0.89 -2.57 -13.50
C ALA A 73 -1.95 -3.05 -14.51
N HIS A 74 -2.99 -3.76 -14.03
CA HIS A 74 -4.14 -4.12 -14.86
C HIS A 74 -4.91 -2.90 -15.38
N SER A 75 -5.15 -1.89 -14.53
CA SER A 75 -5.86 -0.66 -14.92
C SER A 75 -5.09 0.15 -15.97
N LEU A 76 -3.75 0.10 -15.94
CA LEU A 76 -2.86 0.85 -16.84
C LEU A 76 -2.44 0.06 -18.10
N ARG A 77 -2.81 -1.22 -18.23
CA ARG A 77 -2.26 -2.16 -19.23
C ARG A 77 -2.32 -1.70 -20.70
N ASN A 78 -3.32 -0.88 -21.04
CA ASN A 78 -3.59 -0.36 -22.38
C ASN A 78 -3.65 1.18 -22.39
N ALA A 79 -3.18 1.83 -21.31
CA ALA A 79 -3.22 3.27 -21.20
C ALA A 79 -1.96 3.88 -21.82
N THR A 80 -2.14 4.93 -22.63
CA THR A 80 -1.06 5.87 -22.97
C THR A 80 -1.03 6.93 -21.88
N ILE A 81 0.08 7.05 -21.17
CA ILE A 81 0.21 7.96 -20.05
C ILE A 81 0.61 9.34 -20.58
N ASP A 82 -0.36 10.23 -20.63
CA ASP A 82 -0.16 11.67 -20.81
C ASP A 82 -0.66 12.44 -19.57
N PHE A 83 -0.45 13.76 -19.56
CA PHE A 83 -0.86 14.60 -18.44
C PHE A 83 -2.38 14.57 -18.18
N PRO A 84 -3.27 14.65 -19.21
CA PRO A 84 -4.70 14.47 -19.02
C PRO A 84 -5.09 13.12 -18.40
N TYR A 85 -4.49 12.02 -18.87
CA TYR A 85 -4.76 10.69 -18.34
C TYR A 85 -4.30 10.56 -16.89
N LEU A 86 -3.12 11.08 -16.55
CA LEU A 86 -2.61 11.11 -15.18
C LEU A 86 -3.59 11.83 -14.24
N ARG A 87 -4.03 13.04 -14.62
CA ARG A 87 -5.00 13.80 -13.83
C ARG A 87 -6.29 13.01 -13.64
N GLN A 88 -6.84 12.44 -14.71
CA GLN A 88 -8.11 11.70 -14.63
C GLN A 88 -7.97 10.41 -13.82
N PHE A 89 -6.84 9.71 -13.94
CA PHE A 89 -6.53 8.52 -13.16
C PHE A 89 -6.44 8.84 -11.67
N THR A 90 -5.68 9.88 -11.30
CA THR A 90 -5.53 10.31 -9.90
C THR A 90 -6.86 10.74 -9.31
N LEU A 91 -7.65 11.56 -10.02
CA LEU A 91 -8.96 12.01 -9.54
C LEU A 91 -9.93 10.84 -9.28
N ARG A 92 -10.00 9.85 -10.18
CA ARG A 92 -10.83 8.65 -9.98
C ARG A 92 -10.45 7.87 -8.72
N ARG A 93 -9.16 7.87 -8.37
CA ARG A 93 -8.66 7.17 -7.18
C ARG A 93 -8.92 7.98 -5.91
N LEU A 94 -8.68 9.28 -5.94
CA LEU A 94 -8.99 10.17 -4.82
C LEU A 94 -10.49 10.17 -4.50
N ILE A 95 -11.38 10.30 -5.48
CA ILE A 95 -12.84 10.25 -5.24
C ILE A 95 -13.29 8.91 -4.64
N ARG A 96 -12.54 7.82 -4.87
CA ARG A 96 -12.83 6.51 -4.27
C ARG A 96 -12.28 6.39 -2.84
N LEU A 97 -11.09 6.91 -2.57
CA LEU A 97 -10.36 6.75 -1.30
C LEU A 97 -10.72 7.83 -0.27
N THR A 98 -10.93 9.06 -0.72
CA THR A 98 -11.14 10.22 0.15
C THR A 98 -12.44 10.16 0.96
N PRO A 99 -13.62 9.80 0.39
CA PRO A 99 -14.84 9.71 1.18
C PRO A 99 -14.76 8.71 2.36
N PRO A 100 -14.36 7.44 2.17
CA PRO A 100 -14.27 6.52 3.30
C PRO A 100 -13.19 6.93 4.30
N TYR A 101 -12.10 7.55 3.86
CA TYR A 101 -11.05 8.07 4.74
C TYR A 101 -11.54 9.24 5.61
N TYR A 102 -12.30 10.18 5.06
CA TYR A 102 -12.87 11.27 5.86
C TYR A 102 -13.91 10.76 6.86
N VAL A 103 -14.75 9.80 6.44
CA VAL A 103 -15.67 9.13 7.35
C VAL A 103 -14.92 8.42 8.48
N SER A 104 -13.83 7.72 8.18
CA SER A 104 -13.02 7.05 9.21
C SER A 104 -12.36 8.03 10.17
N ILE A 105 -11.91 9.20 9.70
CA ILE A 105 -11.37 10.27 10.58
C ILE A 105 -12.46 10.72 11.56
N VAL A 106 -13.66 11.05 11.07
CA VAL A 106 -14.76 11.50 11.91
C VAL A 106 -15.11 10.45 12.97
N ILE A 107 -15.23 9.18 12.55
CA ILE A 107 -15.51 8.06 13.45
C ILE A 107 -14.39 7.92 14.50
N THR A 108 -13.13 7.94 14.08
CA THR A 108 -11.97 7.80 14.99
C THR A 108 -11.92 8.93 16.01
N LEU A 109 -12.15 10.18 15.59
CA LEU A 109 -12.17 11.33 16.49
C LEU A 109 -13.38 11.27 17.44
N ALA A 110 -14.56 10.86 16.96
CA ALA A 110 -15.74 10.70 17.79
C ALA A 110 -15.53 9.65 18.89
N PHE A 111 -14.98 8.47 18.54
CA PHE A 111 -14.65 7.45 19.54
C PHE A 111 -13.58 7.91 20.52
N SER A 112 -12.55 8.62 20.03
CA SER A 112 -11.51 9.19 20.89
C SER A 112 -12.08 10.22 21.88
N LEU A 113 -13.06 11.01 21.46
CA LEU A 113 -13.72 12.00 22.32
C LEU A 113 -14.61 11.32 23.36
N LEU A 114 -15.39 10.31 22.95
CA LEU A 114 -16.20 9.50 23.87
C LEU A 114 -15.33 8.81 24.92
N ALA A 115 -14.20 8.24 24.51
CA ALA A 115 -13.25 7.59 25.41
C ALA A 115 -12.62 8.59 26.40
N ALA A 116 -12.20 9.76 25.92
CA ALA A 116 -11.65 10.82 26.76
C ALA A 116 -12.67 11.30 27.81
N TYR A 117 -13.93 11.49 27.39
CA TYR A 117 -15.03 11.85 28.29
C TYR A 117 -15.29 10.76 29.33
N ALA A 118 -15.39 9.49 28.91
CA ALA A 118 -15.66 8.36 29.81
C ALA A 118 -14.55 8.12 30.84
N LYS A 119 -13.29 8.35 30.45
CA LYS A 119 -12.10 8.19 31.32
C LYS A 119 -11.75 9.45 32.11
N ASN A 120 -12.44 10.57 31.87
CA ASN A 120 -12.11 11.88 32.41
C ASN A 120 -10.65 12.30 32.11
N GLU A 121 -10.20 12.01 30.89
CA GLU A 121 -8.85 12.28 30.38
C GLU A 121 -8.87 13.41 29.34
N PRO A 122 -7.75 14.11 29.12
CA PRO A 122 -7.67 15.12 28.07
C PRO A 122 -7.81 14.48 26.68
N PHE A 123 -8.54 15.14 25.79
CA PHE A 123 -8.72 14.71 24.41
C PHE A 123 -7.39 14.73 23.62
N LYS A 124 -6.73 13.58 23.55
CA LYS A 124 -5.43 13.38 22.90
C LYS A 124 -5.44 12.11 22.03
N PRO A 125 -6.12 12.14 20.87
CA PRO A 125 -6.17 10.97 19.99
C PRO A 125 -4.75 10.54 19.56
N MET A 126 -4.43 9.27 19.77
CA MET A 126 -3.09 8.70 19.57
C MET A 126 -2.00 9.46 20.36
N ASN A 127 -2.26 9.78 21.62
CA ASN A 127 -1.34 10.44 22.56
C ASN A 127 -0.85 11.85 22.16
N GLN A 128 -1.36 12.42 21.07
CA GLN A 128 -1.08 13.79 20.65
C GLN A 128 -2.37 14.62 20.73
N ALA A 129 -2.27 15.83 21.27
CA ALA A 129 -3.40 16.75 21.34
C ALA A 129 -3.97 17.04 19.93
N PHE A 130 -5.26 17.34 19.88
CA PHE A 130 -5.87 17.81 18.65
C PHE A 130 -5.35 19.22 18.29
N SER A 131 -4.97 19.41 17.04
CA SER A 131 -4.65 20.72 16.47
C SER A 131 -5.28 20.85 15.09
N LEU A 132 -5.64 22.09 14.71
CA LEU A 132 -6.22 22.36 13.39
C LEU A 132 -5.23 22.03 12.27
N GLU A 133 -3.93 22.28 12.48
CA GLU A 133 -2.86 21.94 11.54
C GLU A 133 -2.74 20.42 11.32
N ARG A 134 -2.83 19.63 12.39
CA ARG A 134 -2.89 18.16 12.31
C ARG A 134 -4.13 17.71 11.55
N PHE A 135 -5.28 18.33 11.79
CA PHE A 135 -6.51 18.00 11.07
C PHE A 135 -6.41 18.33 9.57
N VAL A 136 -5.97 19.53 9.23
CA VAL A 136 -5.84 19.99 7.84
C VAL A 136 -4.80 19.16 7.09
N SER A 137 -3.67 18.81 7.70
CA SER A 137 -2.66 17.96 7.06
C SER A 137 -3.19 16.56 6.73
N HIS A 138 -4.08 15.99 7.54
CA HIS A 138 -4.76 14.73 7.22
C HIS A 138 -5.68 14.86 6.01
N LEU A 139 -6.31 16.01 5.77
CA LEU A 139 -7.17 16.22 4.58
C LEU A 139 -6.40 16.10 3.26
N PHE A 140 -5.09 16.38 3.29
CA PHE A 140 -4.23 16.35 2.11
C PHE A 140 -3.28 15.15 2.07
N TYR A 141 -3.36 14.22 3.03
CA TYR A 141 -2.43 13.09 3.16
C TYR A 141 -0.96 13.54 3.37
N VAL A 142 -0.75 14.69 3.99
CA VAL A 142 0.59 15.28 4.22
C VAL A 142 1.03 15.28 5.68
N GLN A 143 0.23 14.72 6.58
CA GLN A 143 0.47 14.72 8.02
C GLN A 143 1.84 14.15 8.42
N GLU A 144 2.30 13.11 7.72
CA GLU A 144 3.61 12.51 7.97
C GLU A 144 4.77 13.38 7.48
N PHE A 145 4.60 14.11 6.38
CA PHE A 145 5.60 15.05 5.88
C PHE A 145 5.78 16.26 6.82
N VAL A 146 4.71 16.62 7.55
CA VAL A 146 4.73 17.72 8.53
C VAL A 146 5.14 17.22 9.93
N GLY A 147 5.29 15.91 10.13
CA GLY A 147 5.71 15.32 11.40
C GLY A 147 4.60 15.17 12.44
N PHE A 148 3.33 15.17 12.03
CA PHE A 148 2.21 14.90 12.92
C PHE A 148 1.94 13.40 13.07
N VAL A 149 1.54 12.97 14.28
CA VAL A 149 1.09 11.59 14.52
C VAL A 149 -0.27 11.39 13.84
N ASN A 150 -0.47 10.25 13.19
CA ASN A 150 -1.75 9.95 12.56
C ASN A 150 -2.87 9.85 13.60
N PHE A 151 -4.11 10.23 13.25
CA PHE A 151 -5.26 10.05 14.14
C PHE A 151 -5.65 8.59 14.33
N ASN A 152 -5.37 7.76 13.34
CA ASN A 152 -5.46 6.32 13.42
C ASN A 152 -4.11 5.74 13.00
N ASP A 153 -3.68 4.71 13.70
CA ASP A 153 -2.39 4.10 13.48
C ASP A 153 -2.17 3.60 12.05
N VAL A 154 -3.22 3.15 11.35
CA VAL A 154 -3.08 2.59 10.00
C VAL A 154 -2.99 3.63 8.87
N TYR A 155 -3.24 4.91 9.15
CA TYR A 155 -3.35 5.93 8.09
C TYR A 155 -2.07 6.18 7.29
N TRP A 156 -0.91 5.82 7.82
CA TRP A 156 0.34 5.95 7.06
C TRP A 156 0.36 5.11 5.79
N THR A 157 -0.26 3.93 5.83
CA THR A 157 -0.34 3.03 4.67
C THR A 157 -1.13 3.64 3.51
N LEU A 158 -2.12 4.48 3.79
CA LEU A 158 -2.96 5.13 2.78
C LEU A 158 -2.20 6.27 2.08
N SER A 159 -1.40 7.04 2.82
CA SER A 159 -0.47 8.03 2.25
C SER A 159 0.47 7.35 1.26
N LEU A 160 1.05 6.22 1.66
CA LEU A 160 1.95 5.42 0.83
C LEU A 160 1.24 4.79 -0.39
N GLU A 161 -0.02 4.38 -0.24
CA GLU A 161 -0.80 3.84 -1.36
C GLU A 161 -0.97 4.88 -2.47
N ILE A 162 -1.30 6.13 -2.14
CA ILE A 162 -1.39 7.23 -3.11
C ILE A 162 -0.05 7.45 -3.80
N GLN A 163 1.05 7.48 -3.04
CA GLN A 163 2.41 7.63 -3.60
C GLN A 163 2.73 6.50 -4.58
N SER A 164 2.41 5.25 -4.25
CA SER A 164 2.66 4.09 -5.11
C SER A 164 1.94 4.18 -6.46
N TYR A 165 0.71 4.71 -6.47
CA TYR A 165 -0.10 4.87 -7.67
C TYR A 165 0.48 5.94 -8.60
N LEU A 166 0.85 7.08 -8.02
CA LEU A 166 1.47 8.18 -8.76
C LEU A 166 2.82 7.75 -9.31
N LEU A 167 3.65 7.10 -8.50
CA LEU A 167 4.96 6.60 -8.89
C LEU A 167 4.85 5.64 -10.07
N LEU A 168 3.95 4.65 -10.01
CA LEU A 168 3.79 3.70 -11.12
C LEU A 168 3.34 4.38 -12.42
N CYS A 169 2.41 5.33 -12.33
CA CYS A 169 2.00 6.10 -13.50
C CYS A 169 3.17 6.87 -14.11
N VAL A 170 3.98 7.54 -13.29
CA VAL A 170 5.18 8.26 -13.74
C VAL A 170 6.20 7.32 -14.37
N LEU A 171 6.49 6.17 -13.75
CA LEU A 171 7.43 5.18 -14.26
C LEU A 171 6.98 4.62 -15.61
N ILE A 172 5.69 4.28 -15.75
CA ILE A 172 5.14 3.81 -17.04
C ILE A 172 5.18 4.92 -18.08
N GLY A 173 4.80 6.15 -17.74
CA GLY A 173 4.86 7.28 -18.66
C GLY A 173 6.28 7.60 -19.14
N PHE A 174 7.26 7.51 -18.24
CA PHE A 174 8.66 7.66 -18.60
C PHE A 174 9.16 6.52 -19.50
N ALA A 175 8.81 5.27 -19.19
CA ALA A 175 9.13 4.13 -20.04
C ALA A 175 8.47 4.23 -21.44
N GLN A 176 7.21 4.69 -21.51
CA GLN A 176 6.53 4.95 -22.78
C GLN A 176 7.19 6.07 -23.57
N ARG A 177 7.66 7.13 -22.92
CA ARG A 177 8.41 8.21 -23.58
C ARG A 177 9.70 7.68 -24.19
N LEU A 178 10.49 6.89 -23.45
CA LEU A 178 11.70 6.24 -23.96
C LEU A 178 11.39 5.28 -25.12
N LEU A 179 10.30 4.53 -25.04
CA LEU A 179 9.89 3.59 -26.07
C LEU A 179 9.41 4.28 -27.36
N TYR A 180 8.52 5.26 -27.26
CA TYR A 180 7.86 5.84 -28.44
C TYR A 180 8.62 7.04 -29.03
N GLN A 181 9.13 7.94 -28.18
CA GLN A 181 9.84 9.13 -28.62
C GLN A 181 11.28 8.81 -29.01
N TYR A 182 11.98 8.00 -28.21
CA TYR A 182 13.39 7.66 -28.43
C TYR A 182 13.60 6.27 -29.07
N ARG A 183 12.52 5.52 -29.35
CA ARG A 183 12.54 4.20 -30.00
C ARG A 183 13.39 3.14 -29.27
N ILE A 184 13.55 3.28 -27.95
CA ILE A 184 14.32 2.36 -27.12
C ILE A 184 13.46 1.15 -26.75
N GLN A 185 13.69 0.00 -27.39
CA GLN A 185 12.91 -1.23 -27.14
C GLN A 185 13.06 -1.75 -25.70
N SER A 186 14.23 -1.53 -25.08
CA SER A 186 14.52 -1.91 -23.69
C SER A 186 14.03 -0.89 -22.65
N ALA A 187 13.22 0.10 -23.03
CA ALA A 187 12.80 1.20 -22.16
C ALA A 187 12.21 0.75 -20.81
N PHE A 188 11.31 -0.24 -20.82
CA PHE A 188 10.71 -0.75 -19.58
C PHE A 188 11.76 -1.40 -18.66
N ALA A 189 12.74 -2.13 -19.21
CA ALA A 189 13.81 -2.70 -18.41
C ALA A 189 14.71 -1.61 -17.81
N ILE A 190 15.08 -0.60 -18.60
CA ILE A 190 15.90 0.53 -18.17
C ILE A 190 15.26 1.29 -17.00
N VAL A 191 13.92 1.40 -16.99
CA VAL A 191 13.20 2.10 -15.92
C VAL A 191 12.95 1.20 -14.71
N PHE A 192 12.46 -0.02 -14.91
CA PHE A 192 11.99 -0.86 -13.81
C PHE A 192 13.09 -1.68 -13.13
N VAL A 193 14.20 -2.01 -13.82
CA VAL A 193 15.30 -2.77 -13.19
C VAL A 193 15.98 -1.97 -12.08
N PRO A 194 16.41 -0.70 -12.29
CA PRO A 194 17.01 0.09 -11.22
C PRO A 194 16.06 0.30 -10.04
N VAL A 195 14.77 0.57 -10.32
CA VAL A 195 13.77 0.76 -9.28
C VAL A 195 13.53 -0.53 -8.48
N ALA A 196 13.48 -1.69 -9.14
CA ALA A 196 13.35 -2.99 -8.47
C ALA A 196 14.58 -3.31 -7.61
N LEU A 197 15.79 -3.00 -8.08
CA LEU A 197 17.03 -3.16 -7.32
C LEU A 197 17.03 -2.27 -6.07
N ILE A 198 16.69 -0.98 -6.21
CA ILE A 198 16.56 -0.05 -5.08
C ILE A 198 15.50 -0.54 -4.09
N ALA A 199 14.34 -0.98 -4.58
CA ALA A 199 13.28 -1.51 -3.72
C ALA A 199 13.71 -2.77 -2.96
N ALA A 200 14.58 -3.61 -3.54
CA ALA A 200 15.07 -4.84 -2.92
C ALA A 200 16.11 -4.59 -1.81
N ILE A 201 16.72 -3.40 -1.72
CA ILE A 201 17.69 -3.04 -0.66
C ILE A 201 17.05 -3.11 0.73
N PHE A 202 15.78 -2.69 0.84
CA PHE A 202 15.04 -2.64 2.10
C PHE A 202 14.76 -4.02 2.71
N PRO A 203 14.14 -4.98 1.99
CA PRO A 203 13.87 -6.31 2.56
C PRO A 203 15.16 -7.10 2.84
N ILE A 204 16.25 -6.84 2.12
CA ILE A 204 17.57 -7.48 2.34
C ILE A 204 18.34 -6.83 3.51
N ALA A 205 17.71 -5.87 4.22
CA ALA A 205 18.26 -5.17 5.39
C ALA A 205 19.62 -4.49 5.15
N ILE A 206 19.92 -4.12 3.90
CA ILE A 206 21.12 -3.33 3.55
C ILE A 206 20.92 -1.88 4.00
N ALA A 207 19.68 -1.40 4.04
CA ALA A 207 19.28 -0.16 4.68
C ALA A 207 18.43 -0.49 5.92
N PRO A 208 18.67 0.14 7.08
CA PRO A 208 17.82 -0.05 8.24
C PRO A 208 16.39 0.42 7.93
N ASN A 209 15.40 -0.43 8.18
CA ASN A 209 14.00 -0.01 8.25
C ASN A 209 13.89 0.93 9.46
N LEU A 210 13.94 2.24 9.22
CA LEU A 210 13.85 3.30 10.23
C LEU A 210 12.42 3.44 10.83
N GLY A 211 11.64 2.36 10.86
CA GLY A 211 10.24 2.36 11.24
C GLY A 211 9.32 2.82 10.10
N ARG A 212 8.28 3.61 10.44
CA ARG A 212 7.28 4.09 9.47
C ARG A 212 7.92 4.99 8.44
N SER A 213 7.87 4.58 7.18
CA SER A 213 8.41 5.38 6.11
C SER A 213 7.39 6.41 5.63
N ILE A 214 7.83 7.66 5.55
CA ILE A 214 7.09 8.76 4.94
C ILE A 214 6.99 8.55 3.42
N VAL A 215 7.94 7.79 2.84
CA VAL A 215 8.06 7.56 1.39
C VAL A 215 7.82 6.09 1.08
N ILE A 216 7.19 5.81 -0.05
CA ILE A 216 6.85 4.43 -0.47
C ILE A 216 8.04 3.47 -0.60
N LEU A 217 9.29 3.96 -0.67
CA LEU A 217 10.47 3.16 -0.99
C LEU A 217 10.57 1.83 -0.21
N PRO A 218 10.35 1.78 1.12
CA PRO A 218 10.45 0.52 1.87
C PRO A 218 9.29 -0.44 1.65
N LEU A 219 8.17 -0.03 1.04
CA LEU A 219 7.08 -0.94 0.64
C LEU A 219 6.98 -1.08 -0.88
N LEU A 220 7.87 -0.43 -1.62
CA LEU A 220 7.84 -0.48 -3.08
C LEU A 220 8.11 -1.90 -3.59
N TYR A 221 8.85 -2.72 -2.85
CA TYR A 221 9.13 -4.09 -3.27
C TYR A 221 7.88 -4.96 -3.36
N SER A 222 6.97 -4.83 -2.39
CA SER A 222 5.72 -5.61 -2.35
C SER A 222 4.77 -5.10 -3.44
N PHE A 223 4.71 -3.80 -3.65
CA PHE A 223 3.95 -3.21 -4.74
C PHE A 223 4.44 -3.66 -6.13
N LEU A 224 5.76 -3.62 -6.38
CA LEU A 224 6.37 -4.07 -7.64
C LEU A 224 6.20 -5.56 -7.87
N LEU A 225 6.23 -6.39 -6.83
CA LEU A 225 5.93 -7.81 -6.93
C LEU A 225 4.54 -8.03 -7.57
N GLY A 226 3.54 -7.24 -7.16
CA GLY A 226 2.21 -7.24 -7.77
C GLY A 226 2.19 -6.78 -9.23
N VAL A 227 2.94 -5.73 -9.55
CA VAL A 227 3.08 -5.23 -10.94
C VAL A 227 3.70 -6.29 -11.84
N PHE A 228 4.79 -6.93 -11.40
CA PHE A 228 5.47 -7.97 -12.16
C PHE A 228 4.62 -9.24 -12.27
N ALA A 229 3.85 -9.60 -11.24
CA ALA A 229 2.88 -10.68 -11.31
C ALA A 229 1.83 -10.42 -12.41
N HIS A 230 1.31 -9.20 -12.50
CA HIS A 230 0.37 -8.82 -13.57
C HIS A 230 1.01 -8.87 -14.96
N TRP A 231 2.21 -8.35 -15.14
CA TRP A 231 2.89 -8.37 -16.44
C TRP A 231 3.30 -9.78 -16.89
N CYS A 232 3.70 -10.62 -15.93
CA CYS A 232 3.94 -12.05 -16.15
C CYS A 232 2.65 -12.75 -16.61
N TRP A 233 1.52 -12.45 -15.97
CA TRP A 233 0.20 -12.96 -16.36
C TRP A 233 -0.20 -12.53 -17.79
N GLN A 234 0.12 -11.29 -18.18
CA GLN A 234 -0.12 -10.76 -19.53
C GLN A 234 0.93 -11.19 -20.58
N LYS A 235 1.90 -12.04 -20.22
CA LYS A 235 3.03 -12.46 -21.09
C LYS A 235 3.87 -11.29 -21.64
N LYS A 236 3.84 -10.12 -20.99
CA LYS A 236 4.69 -8.95 -21.34
C LYS A 236 6.05 -8.98 -20.63
N PHE A 237 6.22 -9.89 -19.66
CA PHE A 237 7.40 -10.00 -18.81
C PHE A 237 7.81 -11.46 -18.68
N SER A 238 9.12 -11.73 -18.69
CA SER A 238 9.63 -13.09 -18.57
C SER A 238 9.32 -13.65 -17.18
N ARG A 239 8.87 -14.91 -17.15
CA ARG A 239 8.60 -15.64 -15.90
C ARG A 239 9.85 -15.74 -15.02
N SER A 240 11.03 -15.88 -15.63
CA SER A 240 12.29 -16.02 -14.90
C SER A 240 12.61 -14.79 -14.05
N TRP A 241 12.38 -13.59 -14.57
CA TRP A 241 12.60 -12.35 -13.81
C TRP A 241 11.62 -12.21 -12.65
N PHE A 242 10.37 -12.62 -12.83
CA PHE A 242 9.38 -12.63 -11.76
C PHE A 242 9.78 -13.60 -10.64
N TYR A 243 10.19 -14.83 -10.99
CA TYR A 243 10.64 -15.81 -10.01
C TYR A 243 11.94 -15.40 -9.33
N LEU A 244 12.89 -14.78 -10.06
CA LEU A 244 14.11 -14.24 -9.48
C LEU A 244 13.79 -13.16 -8.44
N TYR A 245 12.97 -12.17 -8.80
CA TYR A 245 12.56 -11.10 -7.89
C TYR A 245 11.84 -11.66 -6.66
N SER A 246 10.89 -12.57 -6.87
CA SER A 246 10.15 -13.24 -5.79
C SER A 246 11.08 -14.05 -4.89
N GLY A 247 12.04 -14.78 -5.47
CA GLY A 247 13.01 -15.59 -4.74
C GLY A 247 13.92 -14.73 -3.86
N VAL A 248 14.40 -13.60 -4.36
CA VAL A 248 15.17 -12.62 -3.58
C VAL A 248 14.36 -12.13 -2.39
N LEU A 249 13.10 -11.75 -2.59
CA LEU A 249 12.23 -11.28 -1.50
C LEU A 249 11.92 -12.39 -0.48
N LEU A 250 11.71 -13.64 -0.93
CA LEU A 250 11.48 -14.78 -0.04
C LEU A 250 12.70 -15.08 0.82
N ILE A 251 13.89 -15.11 0.21
CA ILE A 251 15.15 -15.34 0.95
C ILE A 251 15.36 -14.22 1.97
N ALA A 252 15.16 -12.97 1.55
CA ALA A 252 15.25 -11.82 2.43
C ALA A 252 14.27 -11.91 3.61
N GLY A 253 13.01 -12.30 3.35
CA GLY A 253 11.99 -12.59 4.36
C GLY A 253 12.38 -13.69 5.34
N MET A 254 13.02 -14.76 4.86
CA MET A 254 13.47 -15.87 5.70
C MET A 254 14.66 -15.48 6.59
N ILE A 255 15.59 -14.67 6.07
CA ILE A 255 16.77 -14.22 6.81
C ILE A 255 16.38 -13.17 7.86
N HIS A 256 15.50 -12.24 7.51
CA HIS A 256 15.11 -11.11 8.37
C HIS A 256 13.72 -11.29 8.96
N ARG A 257 13.40 -12.47 9.51
CA ARG A 257 12.10 -12.79 10.13
C ARG A 257 11.55 -11.71 11.07
N ALA A 258 12.43 -10.93 11.71
CA ALA A 258 12.09 -9.86 12.67
C ALA A 258 12.02 -8.44 12.08
N GLY A 259 12.28 -8.24 10.77
CA GLY A 259 12.39 -6.91 10.16
C GLY A 259 11.18 -6.47 9.31
N PHE A 260 10.15 -7.32 9.22
CA PHE A 260 8.92 -7.06 8.46
C PHE A 260 7.71 -6.67 9.35
N THR A 261 7.92 -6.61 10.67
CA THR A 261 6.96 -6.11 11.66
C THR A 261 7.23 -4.65 11.99
#